data_AF-A0A2E2EF04-F1
#
_entry.id   AF-A0A2E2EF04-F1
#
_cell.length_a   1.000
_cell.length_b   1.000
_cell.length_c   1.000
_cell.angle_alpha   90.00
_cell.angle_beta   90.00
_cell.angle_gamma   90.00
#
_symmetry.space_group_name_H-M   'P 1'
#
loop_
_entity.id
_entity.type
_entity.pdbx_description
1 polymer ?
#
loop_
_entity_poly.entity_id
_entity_poly.type
_entity_poly.pdbx_seq_one_letter_code
_entity_poly.pdbx_strand_id
1 'polypeptide(L)'
;MKSLTLNSLLLLCPLILYSCKESAIVVADCILPSERESQDHDPSLEDGQESLCLLPAREPSANLTATLTLQDFSLQDEMKMEKAIERLKIVINSVAFKNRVLNHTYNGQKTFVDNEGLTNQEIYDKVMLGSEVLIPGNDEEMDLDITLYYANNSVVGYTYPDTTRVWTNDKFFSTYTYAQVAQNVVHEWIHKLGFGHDYNRTTRRNYSVPYGIGTIIKDLIEEMTPQVNQDIAQNNK
;
A
#
# COMPACT_ATOMS: atom_id res chain seq x y z
N MET A 1 -31.15 -46.83 -61.41
CA MET A 1 -30.91 -47.45 -60.08
C MET A 1 -30.70 -46.33 -59.08
N LYS A 2 -31.41 -46.38 -57.95
CA LYS A 2 -31.52 -45.33 -56.95
C LYS A 2 -30.18 -45.10 -56.25
N SER A 3 -29.73 -43.85 -56.16
CA SER A 3 -28.61 -43.43 -55.30
C SER A 3 -29.19 -42.60 -54.15
N LEU A 4 -29.04 -43.09 -52.92
CA LEU A 4 -29.38 -42.37 -51.70
C LEU A 4 -28.20 -41.48 -51.28
N THR A 5 -28.45 -40.20 -51.02
CA THR A 5 -27.52 -39.30 -50.33
C THR A 5 -28.05 -39.00 -48.93
N LEU A 6 -27.23 -39.33 -47.93
CA LEU A 6 -27.48 -39.20 -46.50
C LEU A 6 -27.11 -37.78 -46.04
N ASN A 7 -28.08 -36.99 -45.60
CA ASN A 7 -27.84 -35.69 -44.96
C ASN A 7 -27.49 -35.90 -43.49
N SER A 8 -26.24 -35.59 -43.11
CA SER A 8 -25.78 -35.60 -41.73
C SER A 8 -25.95 -34.19 -41.13
N LEU A 9 -26.91 -34.05 -40.21
CA LEU A 9 -27.22 -32.81 -39.51
C LEU A 9 -26.43 -32.79 -38.19
N LEU A 10 -25.32 -32.04 -38.14
CA LEU A 10 -24.57 -31.81 -36.90
C LEU A 10 -25.31 -30.79 -36.01
N LEU A 11 -25.78 -31.23 -34.85
CA LEU A 11 -26.32 -30.38 -33.79
C LEU A 11 -25.15 -29.76 -32.98
N LEU A 12 -24.93 -28.47 -33.13
CA LEU A 12 -24.02 -27.68 -32.26
C LEU A 12 -24.78 -27.24 -31.01
N CYS A 13 -24.43 -27.83 -29.86
CA CYS A 13 -24.96 -27.46 -28.56
C CYS A 13 -24.12 -26.31 -27.96
N PRO A 14 -24.69 -25.13 -27.68
CA PRO A 14 -23.95 -24.03 -27.09
C PRO A 14 -23.74 -24.29 -25.59
N LEU A 15 -22.50 -24.62 -25.20
CA LEU A 15 -22.06 -24.63 -23.81
C LEU A 15 -22.00 -23.19 -23.30
N ILE A 16 -23.03 -22.77 -22.58
CA ILE A 16 -23.05 -21.50 -21.85
C ILE A 16 -22.20 -21.72 -20.59
N LEU A 17 -20.92 -21.31 -20.65
CA LEU A 17 -20.06 -21.23 -19.48
C LEU A 17 -20.50 -20.05 -18.63
N TYR A 18 -21.31 -20.31 -17.60
CA TYR A 18 -21.55 -19.35 -16.53
C TYR A 18 -20.25 -19.15 -15.75
N SER A 19 -19.54 -18.07 -16.04
CA SER A 19 -18.44 -17.60 -15.21
C SER A 19 -19.06 -17.05 -13.92
N CYS A 20 -18.94 -17.81 -12.82
CA CYS A 20 -19.17 -17.27 -11.49
C CYS A 20 -18.17 -16.13 -11.27
N LYS A 21 -18.65 -14.89 -11.29
CA LYS A 21 -17.89 -13.76 -10.76
C LYS A 21 -17.86 -13.94 -9.24
N GLU A 22 -16.76 -14.45 -8.74
CA GLU A 22 -16.46 -14.40 -7.33
C GLU A 22 -16.33 -12.91 -6.96
N SER A 23 -17.28 -12.42 -6.16
CA SER A 23 -17.24 -11.07 -5.64
C SER A 23 -16.00 -10.94 -4.78
N ALA A 24 -15.07 -10.07 -5.16
CA ALA A 24 -13.91 -9.77 -4.35
C ALA A 24 -14.38 -9.36 -2.96
N ILE A 25 -13.96 -10.10 -1.94
CA ILE A 25 -14.24 -9.77 -0.54
C ILE A 25 -13.57 -8.42 -0.27
N VAL A 26 -14.38 -7.39 -0.04
CA VAL A 26 -13.88 -6.09 0.43
C VAL A 26 -13.53 -6.30 1.90
N VAL A 27 -12.24 -6.49 2.18
CA VAL A 27 -11.75 -6.51 3.56
C VAL A 27 -11.91 -5.09 4.09
N ALA A 28 -12.81 -4.91 5.07
CA ALA A 28 -12.95 -3.63 5.74
C ALA A 28 -11.65 -3.34 6.51
N ASP A 29 -11.10 -2.13 6.33
CA ASP A 29 -9.93 -1.69 7.08
C ASP A 29 -10.24 -1.67 8.59
N CYS A 30 -9.28 -2.08 9.42
CA CYS A 30 -9.44 -2.02 10.87
C CYS A 30 -9.47 -0.58 11.39
N ILE A 31 -10.06 -0.39 12.57
CA ILE A 31 -10.15 0.91 13.24
C ILE A 31 -8.99 1.05 14.22
N LEU A 32 -8.25 2.15 14.08
CA LEU A 32 -7.20 2.52 15.02
C LEU A 32 -7.80 3.01 16.35
N PRO A 33 -7.12 2.79 17.48
CA PRO A 33 -7.59 3.31 18.77
C PRO A 33 -7.86 4.82 18.78
N SER A 34 -7.05 5.61 18.06
CA SER A 34 -7.22 7.07 17.93
C SER A 34 -8.51 7.47 17.22
N GLU A 35 -8.95 6.67 16.24
CA GLU A 35 -10.16 6.95 15.46
C GLU A 35 -11.42 6.78 16.32
N ARG A 36 -11.39 5.90 17.33
CA ARG A 36 -12.54 5.63 18.21
C ARG A 36 -12.90 6.81 19.11
N GLU A 37 -11.91 7.56 19.57
CA GLU A 37 -12.13 8.71 20.46
C GLU A 37 -12.80 9.89 19.74
N SER A 38 -12.65 9.95 18.41
CA SER A 38 -13.19 11.02 17.57
C SER A 38 -14.63 10.81 17.10
N GLN A 39 -15.15 9.59 17.22
CA GLN A 39 -16.52 9.30 16.82
C GLN A 39 -17.46 9.65 17.96
N ASP A 40 -18.24 10.73 17.78
CA ASP A 40 -19.43 10.97 18.59
C ASP A 40 -20.29 9.71 18.53
N HIS A 41 -20.41 9.06 19.68
CA HIS A 41 -21.01 7.73 19.80
C HIS A 41 -22.46 7.79 19.30
N ASP A 42 -22.71 7.36 18.07
CA ASP A 42 -24.07 7.20 17.54
C ASP A 42 -24.61 5.86 18.06
N PRO A 43 -25.52 5.87 19.06
CA PRO A 43 -26.05 4.65 19.66
C PRO A 43 -26.92 3.84 18.70
N SER A 44 -27.17 4.33 17.47
CA SER A 44 -27.99 3.62 16.48
C SER A 44 -27.24 2.60 15.61
N LEU A 45 -25.91 2.50 15.72
CA LEU A 45 -25.06 1.56 14.96
C LEU A 45 -24.66 0.30 15.74
N GLU A 46 -25.51 -0.16 16.67
CA GLU A 46 -25.17 -1.13 17.71
C GLU A 46 -24.94 -2.61 17.31
N ASP A 47 -24.82 -2.98 16.03
CA ASP A 47 -24.67 -4.42 15.67
C ASP A 47 -23.59 -4.74 14.62
N GLY A 48 -22.74 -3.77 14.27
CA GLY A 48 -21.54 -4.00 13.47
C GLY A 48 -20.32 -4.10 14.37
N GLN A 49 -19.80 -5.31 14.62
CA GLN A 49 -18.57 -5.49 15.38
C GLN A 49 -17.37 -4.97 14.56
N GLU A 50 -17.09 -3.66 14.68
CA GLU A 50 -15.90 -3.06 14.08
C GLU A 50 -14.64 -3.70 14.66
N SER A 51 -13.73 -4.08 13.77
CA SER A 51 -12.53 -4.82 14.14
C SER A 51 -11.40 -3.85 14.50
N LEU A 52 -10.93 -3.91 15.75
CA LEU A 52 -9.81 -3.09 16.22
C LEU A 52 -8.49 -3.55 15.59
N CYS A 53 -7.65 -2.60 15.19
CA CYS A 53 -6.33 -2.93 14.62
C CYS A 53 -5.41 -3.65 15.62
N LEU A 54 -4.67 -4.65 15.13
CA LEU A 54 -3.58 -5.32 15.84
C LEU A 54 -2.28 -4.53 15.64
N LEU A 55 -1.97 -3.64 16.58
CA LEU A 55 -0.80 -2.76 16.45
C LEU A 55 0.52 -3.55 16.63
N PRO A 56 1.54 -3.35 15.77
CA PRO A 56 2.84 -3.97 15.94
C PRO A 56 3.60 -3.37 17.14
N ALA A 57 4.57 -4.11 17.67
CA ALA A 57 5.45 -3.61 18.72
C ALA A 57 6.30 -2.43 18.21
N ARG A 58 6.28 -1.31 18.94
CA ARG A 58 7.08 -0.12 18.64
C ARG A 58 8.57 -0.40 18.83
N GLU A 59 9.41 0.09 17.90
CA GLU A 59 10.87 0.13 18.06
C GLU A 59 11.24 1.31 18.97
N PRO A 60 11.83 1.09 20.16
CA PRO A 60 12.08 2.17 21.12
C PRO A 60 12.96 3.31 20.61
N SER A 61 13.88 3.04 19.68
CA SER A 61 14.75 4.06 19.09
C SER A 61 14.14 4.76 17.87
N ALA A 62 12.91 4.41 17.46
CA ALA A 62 12.26 4.94 16.27
C ALA A 62 11.27 6.05 16.64
N ASN A 63 11.44 7.21 16.03
CA ASN A 63 10.59 8.37 16.24
C ASN A 63 10.33 9.18 14.95
N LEU A 64 10.33 8.50 13.80
CA LEU A 64 10.06 9.14 12.50
C LEU A 64 8.63 9.72 12.50
N THR A 65 8.51 11.03 12.33
CA THR A 65 7.24 11.76 12.19
C THR A 65 6.89 11.97 10.72
N ALA A 66 5.78 12.65 10.45
CA ALA A 66 5.39 13.04 9.10
C ALA A 66 4.63 14.37 9.17
N THR A 67 4.98 15.29 8.30
CA THR A 67 4.26 16.55 8.08
C THR A 67 3.62 16.50 6.70
N LEU A 68 2.33 16.86 6.62
CA LEU A 68 1.57 16.81 5.37
C LEU A 68 1.22 18.22 4.91
N THR A 69 1.47 18.49 3.64
CA THR A 69 0.86 19.58 2.88
C THR A 69 0.07 18.95 1.73
N LEU A 70 -1.24 19.17 1.71
CA LEU A 70 -2.14 18.57 0.71
C LEU A 70 -2.66 19.64 -0.26
N GLN A 71 -2.63 19.34 -1.56
CA GLN A 71 -3.11 20.20 -2.63
C GLN A 71 -4.11 19.44 -3.51
N ASP A 72 -5.22 20.10 -3.85
CA ASP A 72 -6.29 19.57 -4.71
C ASP A 72 -7.02 18.33 -4.15
N PHE A 73 -6.98 18.12 -2.83
CA PHE A 73 -7.78 17.11 -2.14
C PHE A 73 -9.16 17.67 -1.78
N SER A 74 -10.21 16.83 -1.86
CA SER A 74 -11.46 17.11 -1.15
C SER A 74 -11.31 16.74 0.33
N LEU A 75 -12.20 17.23 1.19
CA LEU A 75 -12.18 16.88 2.62
C LEU A 75 -12.18 15.35 2.86
N GLN A 76 -12.92 14.59 2.05
CA GLN A 76 -12.94 13.12 2.18
C GLN A 76 -11.61 12.49 1.76
N ASP A 77 -10.96 13.05 0.74
CA ASP A 77 -9.67 12.57 0.27
C ASP A 77 -8.57 12.92 1.28
N GLU A 78 -8.61 14.12 1.89
CA GLU A 78 -7.70 14.52 2.98
C GLU A 78 -7.81 13.54 4.14
N MET A 79 -9.02 13.26 4.62
CA MET A 79 -9.26 12.29 5.69
C MET A 79 -8.71 10.90 5.33
N LYS A 80 -8.89 10.45 4.08
CA LYS A 80 -8.35 9.16 3.62
C LYS A 80 -6.83 9.15 3.62
N MET A 81 -6.20 10.23 3.16
CA MET A 81 -4.74 10.38 3.18
C MET A 81 -4.20 10.40 4.61
N GLU A 82 -4.79 11.19 5.50
CA GLU A 82 -4.41 11.27 6.91
C GLU A 82 -4.48 9.89 7.58
N LYS A 83 -5.58 9.16 7.38
CA LYS A 83 -5.73 7.79 7.90
C LYS A 83 -4.68 6.81 7.38
N ALA A 84 -4.25 6.97 6.12
CA ALA A 84 -3.17 6.17 5.57
C ALA A 84 -1.82 6.55 6.20
N ILE A 85 -1.55 7.85 6.42
CA ILE A 85 -0.31 8.30 7.06
C ILE A 85 -0.24 7.95 8.54
N GLU A 86 -1.36 7.98 9.28
CA GLU A 86 -1.38 7.49 10.66
C GLU A 86 -0.96 6.03 10.75
N ARG A 87 -1.49 5.18 9.86
CA ARG A 87 -1.12 3.76 9.77
C ARG A 87 0.34 3.59 9.37
N LEU A 88 0.82 4.35 8.37
CA LEU A 88 2.24 4.41 7.98
C LEU A 88 3.14 4.71 9.18
N LYS A 89 2.83 5.76 9.96
CA LYS A 89 3.62 6.17 11.14
C LYS A 89 3.72 5.07 12.19
N ILE A 90 2.63 4.32 12.40
CA ILE A 90 2.63 3.17 13.32
C ILE A 90 3.59 2.08 12.82
N VAL A 91 3.46 1.68 11.55
CA VAL A 91 4.24 0.55 11.04
C VAL A 91 5.71 0.89 10.82
N ILE A 92 6.05 2.09 10.32
CA ILE A 92 7.44 2.48 10.02
C ILE A 92 8.28 2.59 11.30
N ASN A 93 7.65 2.95 12.42
CA ASN A 93 8.28 3.00 13.74
C ASN A 93 8.21 1.67 14.52
N SER A 94 7.92 0.56 13.84
CA SER A 94 7.77 -0.75 14.49
C SER A 94 9.03 -1.61 14.40
N VAL A 95 9.18 -2.52 15.37
CA VAL A 95 10.20 -3.58 15.35
C VAL A 95 10.04 -4.46 14.10
N ALA A 96 8.80 -4.69 13.67
CA ALA A 96 8.50 -5.50 12.49
C ALA A 96 9.04 -4.86 11.21
N PHE A 97 8.88 -3.54 11.02
CA PHE A 97 9.44 -2.81 9.89
C PHE A 97 10.95 -2.91 9.85
N LYS A 98 11.63 -2.56 10.94
CA LYS A 98 13.10 -2.67 11.06
C LYS A 98 13.58 -4.07 10.67
N ASN A 99 12.96 -5.10 11.23
CA ASN A 99 13.34 -6.48 10.93
C ASN A 99 13.13 -6.85 9.45
N ARG A 100 12.03 -6.39 8.82
CA ARG A 100 11.77 -6.66 7.40
C ARG A 100 12.77 -5.94 6.49
N VAL A 101 13.15 -4.70 6.81
CA VAL A 101 14.19 -3.97 6.07
C VAL A 101 15.55 -4.66 6.20
N LEU A 102 15.99 -4.94 7.44
CA LEU A 102 17.30 -5.56 7.69
C LEU A 102 17.41 -6.97 7.08
N ASN A 103 16.30 -7.70 6.99
CA ASN A 103 16.27 -9.05 6.42
C ASN A 103 15.77 -9.11 4.97
N HIS A 104 15.56 -7.97 4.30
CA HIS A 104 15.19 -7.97 2.88
C HIS A 104 16.28 -8.67 2.06
N THR A 105 15.86 -9.53 1.13
CA THR A 105 16.79 -10.30 0.29
C THR A 105 16.49 -10.18 -1.19
N TYR A 106 17.56 -10.18 -1.97
CA TYR A 106 17.52 -10.31 -3.42
C TYR A 106 18.60 -11.31 -3.86
N ASN A 107 18.22 -12.29 -4.70
CA ASN A 107 19.08 -13.41 -5.13
C ASN A 107 19.79 -14.13 -3.97
N GLY A 108 19.09 -14.31 -2.84
CA GLY A 108 19.61 -15.00 -1.65
C GLY A 108 20.59 -14.19 -0.80
N GLN A 109 20.86 -12.93 -1.14
CA GLN A 109 21.71 -12.02 -0.36
C GLN A 109 20.86 -10.99 0.37
N LYS A 110 21.26 -10.60 1.58
CA LYS A 110 20.61 -9.53 2.36
C LYS A 110 20.96 -8.16 1.77
N THR A 111 20.19 -7.76 0.76
CA THR A 111 20.41 -6.53 0.00
C THR A 111 19.12 -6.13 -0.70
N PHE A 112 18.95 -4.83 -0.92
CA PHE A 112 18.02 -4.28 -1.90
C PHE A 112 18.71 -4.13 -3.25
N VAL A 113 17.92 -4.13 -4.32
CA VAL A 113 18.37 -3.62 -5.62
C VAL A 113 18.39 -2.09 -5.58
N ASP A 114 19.21 -1.45 -6.43
CA ASP A 114 19.29 0.01 -6.57
C ASP A 114 19.48 0.73 -5.22
N ASN A 115 20.35 0.15 -4.38
CA ASN A 115 20.61 0.56 -3.00
C ASN A 115 21.70 1.62 -2.83
N GLU A 116 22.17 2.23 -3.92
CA GLU A 116 23.29 3.21 -3.90
C GLU A 116 24.58 2.66 -3.26
N GLY A 117 24.76 1.35 -3.19
CA GLY A 117 25.88 0.70 -2.50
C GLY A 117 25.73 0.60 -0.98
N LEU A 118 24.60 0.99 -0.41
CA LEU A 118 24.30 0.93 1.01
C LEU A 118 23.89 -0.49 1.44
N THR A 119 24.27 -0.87 2.66
CA THR A 119 23.75 -2.04 3.35
C THR A 119 22.31 -1.83 3.80
N ASN A 120 21.57 -2.92 4.09
CA ASN A 120 20.19 -2.79 4.61
C ASN A 120 20.12 -1.98 5.91
N GLN A 121 21.17 -2.03 6.74
CA GLN A 121 21.25 -1.22 7.96
C GLN A 121 21.37 0.26 7.63
N GLU A 122 22.27 0.64 6.72
CA GLU A 122 22.42 2.04 6.30
C GLU A 122 21.18 2.57 5.59
N ILE A 123 20.46 1.73 4.83
CA ILE A 123 19.15 2.10 4.25
C ILE A 123 18.13 2.37 5.36
N TYR A 124 18.01 1.47 6.33
CA TYR A 124 17.11 1.67 7.47
C TYR A 124 17.46 2.96 8.22
N ASP A 125 18.74 3.18 8.53
CA ASP A 125 19.19 4.37 9.24
C ASP A 125 18.88 5.64 8.43
N LYS A 126 19.15 5.63 7.11
CA LYS A 126 18.84 6.76 6.21
C LYS A 126 17.34 7.08 6.17
N VAL A 127 16.49 6.06 6.16
CA VAL A 127 15.03 6.22 6.27
C VAL A 127 14.64 6.86 7.60
N MET A 128 15.17 6.34 8.71
CA MET A 128 14.82 6.83 10.04
C MET A 128 15.34 8.24 10.33
N LEU A 129 16.41 8.68 9.66
CA LEU A 129 16.95 10.04 9.80
C LEU A 129 16.07 11.10 9.12
N GLY A 130 15.20 10.73 8.18
CA GLY A 130 14.35 11.68 7.46
C GLY A 130 15.10 12.61 6.48
N SER A 131 16.39 12.36 6.20
CA SER A 131 17.22 13.33 5.48
C SER A 131 17.00 13.31 3.97
N GLU A 132 16.12 14.19 3.51
CA GLU A 132 15.79 14.35 2.09
C GLU A 132 16.88 15.09 1.30
N VAL A 133 16.99 14.77 0.01
CA VAL A 133 18.00 15.37 -0.88
C VAL A 133 17.80 16.88 -1.04
N LEU A 134 16.56 17.34 -1.09
CA LEU A 134 16.23 18.76 -1.32
C LEU A 134 16.03 19.56 -0.03
N ILE A 135 15.78 18.87 1.09
CA ILE A 135 15.66 19.46 2.43
C ILE A 135 16.68 18.72 3.32
N PRO A 136 17.98 19.04 3.19
CA PRO A 136 19.01 18.34 3.94
C PRO A 136 18.91 18.69 5.43
N GLY A 137 18.74 17.66 6.26
CA GLY A 137 18.66 17.75 7.71
C GLY A 137 18.38 16.38 8.29
N ASN A 138 18.85 16.09 9.50
CA ASN A 138 18.45 14.88 10.22
C ASN A 138 17.45 15.31 11.29
N ASP A 139 16.17 15.34 10.94
CA ASP A 139 15.07 15.78 11.80
C ASP A 139 14.09 14.67 12.15
N GLU A 140 14.33 13.45 11.65
CA GLU A 140 13.45 12.31 11.84
C GLU A 140 12.02 12.62 11.37
N GLU A 141 11.88 13.35 10.25
CA GLU A 141 10.60 13.72 9.65
C GLU A 141 10.47 13.24 8.20
N MET A 142 9.23 12.93 7.79
CA MET A 142 8.86 12.77 6.38
C MET A 142 8.14 14.04 5.92
N ASP A 143 8.75 14.83 5.02
CA ASP A 143 8.17 16.05 4.47
C ASP A 143 7.29 15.73 3.25
N LEU A 144 5.98 15.64 3.45
CA LEU A 144 5.04 15.21 2.42
C LEU A 144 4.26 16.38 1.81
N ASP A 145 4.77 16.98 0.72
CA ASP A 145 4.00 17.90 -0.16
C ASP A 145 3.30 17.09 -1.27
N ILE A 146 2.03 16.73 -1.07
CA ILE A 146 1.28 15.84 -1.96
C ILE A 146 0.19 16.62 -2.71
N THR A 147 0.19 16.49 -4.03
CA THR A 147 -0.88 16.98 -4.91
C THR A 147 -1.68 15.82 -5.49
N LEU A 148 -3.00 15.87 -5.35
CA LEU A 148 -3.90 14.94 -6.01
C LEU A 148 -4.14 15.42 -7.46
N TYR A 149 -4.02 14.53 -8.43
CA TYR A 149 -4.32 14.85 -9.83
C TYR A 149 -5.06 13.70 -10.49
N TYR A 150 -5.80 13.96 -11.56
CA TYR A 150 -6.43 12.89 -12.33
C TYR A 150 -5.72 12.68 -13.66
N ALA A 151 -5.32 11.44 -13.95
CA ALA A 151 -4.95 11.02 -15.29
C ALA A 151 -5.39 9.59 -15.57
N ASN A 152 -6.02 9.35 -16.73
CA ASN A 152 -6.39 8.01 -17.15
C ASN A 152 -5.22 7.25 -17.79
N ASN A 153 -4.20 6.94 -17.01
CA ASN A 153 -3.03 6.15 -17.43
C ASN A 153 -2.74 5.05 -16.38
N SER A 154 -1.52 4.50 -16.39
CA SER A 154 -1.06 3.46 -15.47
C SER A 154 -0.14 3.96 -14.35
N VAL A 155 0.06 5.28 -14.23
CA VAL A 155 0.94 5.89 -13.22
C VAL A 155 0.13 6.12 -11.95
N VAL A 156 0.53 5.47 -10.86
CA VAL A 156 -0.13 5.55 -9.55
C VAL A 156 0.24 6.84 -8.84
N GLY A 157 1.53 7.13 -8.80
CA GLY A 157 2.11 8.38 -8.35
C GLY A 157 3.41 8.63 -9.09
N TYR A 158 3.94 9.83 -8.95
CA TYR A 158 5.28 10.15 -9.40
C TYR A 158 5.82 11.35 -8.65
N THR A 159 7.13 11.57 -8.79
CA THR A 159 7.80 12.78 -8.36
C THR A 159 8.96 13.14 -9.28
N TYR A 160 9.50 14.35 -9.13
CA TYR A 160 10.71 14.81 -9.85
C TYR A 160 11.88 15.03 -8.90
N PRO A 161 13.14 14.91 -9.36
CA PRO A 161 14.32 15.08 -8.50
C PRO A 161 14.55 16.50 -7.99
N ASP A 162 13.96 17.51 -8.61
CA ASP A 162 14.21 18.95 -8.39
C ASP A 162 13.07 19.69 -7.68
N THR A 163 12.10 18.95 -7.14
CA THR A 163 10.97 19.46 -6.37
C THR A 163 10.72 18.56 -5.17
N THR A 164 10.18 19.09 -4.06
CA THR A 164 9.73 18.27 -2.92
C THR A 164 8.38 17.60 -3.17
N ARG A 165 7.65 18.07 -4.19
CA ARG A 165 6.28 17.66 -4.48
C ARG A 165 6.14 16.23 -4.95
N VAL A 166 5.12 15.53 -4.48
CA VAL A 166 4.65 14.22 -4.93
C VAL A 166 3.28 14.37 -5.57
N TRP A 167 3.08 13.74 -6.73
CA TRP A 167 1.79 13.71 -7.41
C TRP A 167 1.16 12.33 -7.25
N THR A 168 -0.06 12.29 -6.71
CA THR A 168 -0.84 11.05 -6.56
C THR A 168 -2.01 11.06 -7.52
N ASN A 169 -2.19 9.97 -8.27
CA ASN A 169 -3.24 9.86 -9.28
C ASN A 169 -4.56 9.40 -8.64
N ASP A 170 -5.58 10.27 -8.69
CA ASP A 170 -6.92 10.06 -8.15
C ASP A 170 -7.59 8.78 -8.66
N LYS A 171 -7.34 8.41 -9.92
CA LYS A 171 -7.84 7.15 -10.50
C LYS A 171 -7.51 5.93 -9.63
N PHE A 172 -6.32 5.90 -9.05
CA PHE A 172 -5.87 4.83 -8.17
C PHE A 172 -6.23 5.13 -6.72
N PHE A 173 -5.92 6.34 -6.27
CA PHE A 173 -6.16 6.79 -4.90
C PHE A 173 -7.60 6.52 -4.44
N SER A 174 -8.61 6.89 -5.23
CA SER A 174 -10.03 6.69 -4.91
C SER A 174 -10.39 5.22 -4.63
N THR A 175 -9.75 4.29 -5.35
CA THR A 175 -10.00 2.84 -5.24
C THR A 175 -9.07 2.09 -4.28
N TYR A 176 -7.96 2.71 -3.88
CA TYR A 176 -6.94 2.08 -3.04
C TYR A 176 -7.37 1.97 -1.57
N THR A 177 -6.92 0.91 -0.89
CA THR A 177 -7.01 0.80 0.57
C THR A 177 -6.02 1.75 1.25
N TYR A 178 -6.14 1.95 2.57
CA TYR A 178 -5.16 2.76 3.30
C TYR A 178 -3.73 2.23 3.15
N ALA A 179 -3.55 0.90 3.14
CA ALA A 179 -2.25 0.26 2.94
C ALA A 179 -1.65 0.58 1.56
N GLN A 180 -2.47 0.58 0.50
CA GLN A 180 -2.02 0.88 -0.86
C GLN A 180 -1.73 2.38 -1.05
N VAL A 181 -2.48 3.27 -0.40
CA VAL A 181 -2.18 4.70 -0.37
C VAL A 181 -0.84 4.94 0.34
N ALA A 182 -0.64 4.36 1.53
CA ALA A 182 0.61 4.47 2.29
C ALA A 182 1.81 3.91 1.50
N GLN A 183 1.64 2.78 0.80
CA GLN A 183 2.64 2.22 -0.11
C GLN A 183 3.07 3.22 -1.17
N ASN A 184 2.11 3.86 -1.84
CA ASN A 184 2.42 4.83 -2.90
C ASN A 184 3.14 6.05 -2.33
N VAL A 185 2.65 6.60 -1.21
CA VAL A 185 3.26 7.77 -0.59
C VAL A 185 4.70 7.49 -0.17
N VAL A 186 4.95 6.39 0.54
CA VAL A 186 6.31 6.06 0.98
C VAL A 186 7.21 5.71 -0.21
N HIS A 187 6.70 5.08 -1.27
CA HIS A 187 7.47 4.83 -2.50
C HIS A 187 8.01 6.14 -3.08
N GLU A 188 7.14 7.15 -3.23
CA GLU A 188 7.54 8.46 -3.78
C GLU A 188 8.43 9.24 -2.81
N TRP A 189 8.20 9.14 -1.49
CA TRP A 189 9.08 9.76 -0.50
C TRP A 189 10.47 9.11 -0.45
N ILE A 190 10.59 7.80 -0.64
CA ILE A 190 11.91 7.14 -0.73
C ILE A 190 12.73 7.64 -1.93
N HIS A 191 12.06 8.07 -3.02
CA HIS A 191 12.75 8.81 -4.09
C HIS A 191 13.33 10.14 -3.61
N LYS A 192 12.72 10.80 -2.61
CA LYS A 192 13.25 12.03 -1.97
C LYS A 192 14.48 11.81 -1.11
N LEU A 193 14.68 10.59 -0.62
CA LEU A 193 15.93 10.19 0.03
C LEU A 193 17.07 9.88 -0.96
N GLY A 194 16.79 9.97 -2.27
CA GLY A 194 17.77 9.79 -3.35
C GLY A 194 17.69 8.43 -4.06
N PHE A 195 16.96 7.46 -3.50
CA PHE A 195 16.92 6.12 -4.08
C PHE A 195 16.15 6.08 -5.39
N GLY A 196 16.72 5.44 -6.40
CA GLY A 196 16.08 5.21 -7.70
C GLY A 196 15.55 3.78 -7.87
N HIS A 197 15.04 3.51 -9.07
CA HIS A 197 14.80 2.15 -9.54
C HIS A 197 14.87 2.09 -11.07
N ASP A 198 15.01 0.89 -11.66
CA ASP A 198 14.90 0.68 -13.12
C ASP A 198 13.68 1.41 -13.72
N TYR A 199 13.87 2.17 -14.81
CA TYR A 199 12.77 2.86 -15.53
C TYR A 199 11.80 1.85 -16.18
N ASN A 200 12.36 0.81 -16.80
CA ASN A 200 11.57 -0.25 -17.42
C ASN A 200 11.04 -1.21 -16.36
N ARG A 201 9.89 -1.83 -16.65
CA ARG A 201 9.32 -2.88 -15.78
C ARG A 201 10.16 -4.15 -15.86
N THR A 202 11.11 -4.29 -14.95
CA THR A 202 11.96 -5.49 -14.78
C THR A 202 11.51 -6.29 -13.55
N THR A 203 11.93 -7.56 -13.46
CA THR A 203 11.72 -8.38 -12.25
C THR A 203 12.51 -7.86 -11.06
N ARG A 204 13.61 -7.13 -11.30
CA ARG A 204 14.47 -6.50 -10.30
C ARG A 204 13.79 -5.33 -9.59
N ARG A 205 12.93 -4.59 -10.32
CA ARG A 205 12.28 -3.36 -9.85
C ARG A 205 11.54 -3.54 -8.53
N ASN A 206 10.86 -4.66 -8.32
CA ASN A 206 10.13 -4.96 -7.07
C ASN A 206 11.04 -5.10 -5.84
N TYR A 207 12.34 -5.31 -6.05
CA TYR A 207 13.36 -5.42 -5.00
C TYR A 207 14.18 -4.14 -4.84
N SER A 208 13.88 -3.09 -5.61
CA SER A 208 14.52 -1.77 -5.41
C SER A 208 14.13 -1.16 -4.07
N VAL A 209 14.90 -0.22 -3.54
CA VAL A 209 14.59 0.41 -2.24
C VAL A 209 13.18 1.03 -2.19
N PRO A 210 12.75 1.85 -3.16
CA PRO A 210 11.38 2.42 -3.16
C PRO A 210 10.28 1.36 -3.12
N TYR A 211 10.37 0.35 -3.99
CA TYR A 211 9.37 -0.72 -4.07
C TYR A 211 9.39 -1.66 -2.87
N GLY A 212 10.59 -2.04 -2.42
CA GLY A 212 10.78 -2.97 -1.32
C GLY A 212 10.26 -2.37 -0.01
N ILE A 213 10.60 -1.11 0.29
CA ILE A 213 10.07 -0.41 1.46
C ILE A 213 8.56 -0.23 1.35
N GLY A 214 8.06 0.25 0.20
CA GLY A 214 6.63 0.41 -0.01
C GLY A 214 5.83 -0.88 0.19
N THR A 215 6.35 -2.01 -0.31
CA THR A 215 5.72 -3.33 -0.12
C THR A 215 5.74 -3.76 1.35
N ILE A 216 6.87 -3.59 2.05
CA ILE A 216 6.97 -3.90 3.49
C ILE A 216 5.92 -3.11 4.29
N ILE A 217 5.79 -1.81 4.04
CA ILE A 217 4.80 -0.94 4.70
C ILE A 217 3.38 -1.42 4.43
N LYS A 218 3.06 -1.67 3.15
CA LYS A 218 1.75 -2.17 2.74
C LYS A 218 1.37 -3.44 3.52
N ASP A 219 2.24 -4.44 3.48
CA ASP A 219 1.99 -5.74 4.09
C ASP A 219 1.81 -5.61 5.60
N LEU A 220 2.60 -4.75 6.27
CA LEU A 220 2.45 -4.51 7.70
C LEU A 220 1.12 -3.83 8.07
N ILE A 221 0.63 -2.89 7.25
CA ILE A 221 -0.68 -2.27 7.48
C ILE A 221 -1.81 -3.28 7.24
N GLU A 222 -1.69 -4.13 6.22
CA GLU A 222 -2.67 -5.20 5.98
C GLU A 222 -2.70 -6.22 7.14
N GLU A 223 -1.54 -6.55 7.71
CA GLU A 223 -1.42 -7.43 8.88
C GLU A 223 -2.01 -6.84 10.17
N MET A 224 -2.14 -5.52 10.27
CA MET A 224 -2.85 -4.87 11.37
C MET A 224 -4.36 -5.14 11.33
N THR A 225 -4.90 -5.52 10.17
CA THR A 225 -6.34 -5.75 9.99
C THR A 225 -6.70 -7.18 10.37
N PRO A 226 -7.49 -7.41 11.45
CA PRO A 226 -7.85 -8.76 11.84
C PRO A 226 -8.62 -9.44 10.70
N GLN A 227 -8.15 -10.61 10.29
CA GLN A 227 -8.89 -11.44 9.36
C GLN A 227 -10.13 -11.97 10.08
N VAL A 228 -11.32 -11.55 9.62
CA VAL A 228 -12.57 -12.13 10.10
C VAL A 228 -12.60 -13.57 9.60
N ASN A 229 -12.27 -14.53 10.46
CA ASN A 229 -12.31 -15.96 10.12
C ASN A 229 -13.69 -16.29 9.55
N GLN A 230 -13.74 -16.56 8.24
CA GLN A 230 -14.99 -16.92 7.55
C GLN A 230 -15.51 -18.31 7.94
N ASP A 231 -14.77 -19.04 8.78
CA ASP A 231 -15.09 -20.41 9.22
C ASP A 231 -16.37 -20.50 10.08
N ILE A 232 -16.92 -19.38 10.55
CA ILE A 232 -18.21 -19.37 11.27
C ILE A 232 -19.41 -19.47 10.30
N ALA A 233 -19.24 -19.14 9.01
CA ALA A 233 -20.34 -19.15 8.04
C ALA A 233 -20.64 -20.54 7.43
N GLN A 234 -19.77 -21.55 7.63
CA GLN A 234 -19.98 -22.91 7.07
C GLN A 234 -20.47 -23.94 8.09
N ASN A 235 -20.39 -23.68 9.40
CA ASN A 235 -20.84 -24.61 10.44
C ASN A 235 -22.31 -24.44 10.88
N ASN A 236 -23.07 -23.56 10.20
CA ASN A 236 -24.49 -23.34 10.45
C ASN A 236 -25.39 -23.80 9.28
N LYS A 237 -24.95 -24.78 8.48
CA LYS A 237 -25.77 -25.44 7.46
C LYS A 237 -25.97 -26.92 7.77
#